data_AF-A0AAJ1F4E1-F1
#
_entry.id   AF-A0AAJ1F4E1-F1
#
_cell.length_a   1.000
_cell.length_b   1.000
_cell.length_c   1.000
_cell.angle_alpha   90.00
_cell.angle_beta   90.00
_cell.angle_gamma   90.00
#
_symmetry.space_group_name_H-M   'P 1'
#
loop_
_entity.id
_entity.type
_entity.pdbx_description
1 polymer ?
#
loop_
_entity_poly.entity_id
_entity_poly.type
_entity_poly.pdbx_seq_one_letter_code
_entity_poly.pdbx_strand_id
1 'polypeptide(L)' 'AEANMVLRPVGIDRSALESAGSGFALGEDVDGLGGFVLEAPDGSMILDYRFDGLFEKSWITALPAVTSALFGEN' A
#
# COMPACT_ATOMS: atom_id res chain seq x y z
N ALA A 1 -17.02 10.88 -6.45
CA ALA A 1 -15.63 11.03 -5.98
C ALA A 1 -15.68 12.00 -4.83
N GLU A 2 -15.22 11.62 -3.65
CA GLU A 2 -15.09 12.56 -2.53
C GLU A 2 -14.18 13.69 -3.00
N ALA A 3 -14.73 14.89 -3.09
CA ALA A 3 -14.10 15.99 -3.77
C ALA A 3 -12.77 16.31 -3.07
N ASN A 4 -11.67 16.15 -3.81
CA ASN A 4 -10.34 16.66 -3.49
C ASN A 4 -9.37 15.76 -2.67
N MET A 5 -9.54 14.43 -2.61
CA MET A 5 -8.47 13.60 -2.00
C MET A 5 -7.16 13.62 -2.82
N VAL A 6 -6.02 13.63 -2.12
CA VAL A 6 -4.67 13.55 -2.68
C VAL A 6 -4.17 12.11 -2.58
N LEU A 7 -3.72 11.56 -3.70
CA LEU A 7 -3.10 10.23 -3.77
C LEU A 7 -1.60 10.36 -3.57
N ARG A 8 -1.09 9.80 -2.47
CA ARG A 8 0.34 9.74 -2.18
C ARG A 8 0.86 8.34 -2.47
N PRO A 9 1.62 8.13 -3.54
CA PRO A 9 2.11 6.81 -3.90
C PRO A 9 3.29 6.40 -3.01
N VAL A 10 3.51 5.10 -2.84
CA VAL A 10 4.84 4.60 -2.54
C VAL A 10 5.67 4.71 -3.81
N GLY A 11 6.90 5.22 -3.72
CA GLY A 11 7.70 5.59 -4.90
C GLY A 11 7.86 4.48 -5.95
N ILE A 12 7.87 3.20 -5.52
CA ILE A 12 7.94 2.04 -6.43
C ILE A 12 6.73 1.93 -7.37
N ASP A 13 5.53 2.33 -6.89
CA ASP A 13 4.27 2.19 -7.62
C ASP A 13 3.82 3.51 -8.29
N ARG A 14 4.54 4.62 -8.08
CA ARG A 14 4.22 5.94 -8.64
C ARG A 14 3.90 5.87 -10.13
N SER A 15 4.78 5.29 -10.93
CA SER A 15 4.62 5.25 -12.40
C SER A 15 3.35 4.52 -12.85
N ALA A 16 2.98 3.44 -12.15
CA ALA A 16 1.75 2.70 -12.41
C ALA A 16 0.51 3.51 -11.98
N LEU A 17 0.60 4.21 -10.85
CA LEU A 17 -0.47 5.04 -10.30
C LEU A 17 -0.69 6.32 -11.11
N GLU A 18 0.36 6.91 -11.68
CA GLU A 18 0.27 8.03 -12.62
C GLU A 18 -0.46 7.61 -13.91
N SER A 19 -0.23 6.38 -14.36
CA SER A 19 -0.87 5.84 -15.56
C SER A 19 -2.33 5.44 -15.33
N ALA A 20 -2.68 5.01 -14.11
CA ALA A 20 -4.03 4.54 -13.74
C ALA A 20 -4.92 5.62 -13.12
N GLY A 21 -4.34 6.66 -12.52
CA GLY A 21 -5.01 7.63 -11.66
C GLY A 21 -5.62 8.82 -12.40
N SER A 22 -6.63 8.60 -13.23
CA SER A 22 -7.26 9.68 -14.02
C SER A 22 -8.22 10.60 -13.22
N GLY A 23 -8.14 10.64 -11.88
CA GLY A 23 -9.15 11.32 -11.04
C GLY A 23 -8.71 11.86 -9.68
N PHE A 24 -7.45 11.68 -9.29
CA PHE A 24 -6.91 12.19 -8.03
C PHE A 24 -5.65 13.02 -8.29
N ALA A 25 -5.40 14.03 -7.48
CA ALA A 25 -4.13 14.74 -7.51
C ALA A 25 -3.05 13.85 -6.92
N LEU A 26 -1.95 13.62 -7.64
CA LEU A 26 -0.79 12.93 -7.07
C LEU A 26 -0.01 13.88 -6.16
N GLY A 27 0.25 13.44 -4.94
CA GLY A 27 1.13 14.10 -3.98
C GLY A 27 2.54 13.51 -3.96
N GLU A 28 3.29 13.88 -2.94
CA GLU A 28 4.64 13.36 -2.67
C GLU A 28 4.64 11.87 -2.34
N ASP A 29 5.79 11.25 -2.57
CA ASP A 29 6.03 9.85 -2.20
C ASP A 29 5.95 9.66 -0.68
N VAL A 30 5.45 8.49 -0.29
CA VAL A 30 5.47 8.00 1.09
C VAL A 30 6.28 6.72 1.19
N ASP A 31 6.81 6.45 2.38
CA ASP A 31 7.53 5.22 2.66
C ASP A 31 6.57 4.01 2.71
N GLY A 32 7.04 2.90 2.16
CA GLY A 32 6.33 1.61 2.18
C GLY A 32 6.94 0.61 1.21
N LEU A 33 6.42 -0.61 1.24
CA LEU A 33 6.79 -1.68 0.31
C LEU A 33 6.04 -1.60 -1.02
N GLY A 34 4.93 -0.85 -1.06
CA GLY A 34 4.11 -0.64 -2.24
C GLY A 34 2.74 -0.06 -1.88
N GLY A 35 1.92 0.25 -2.88
CA GLY A 35 0.59 0.82 -2.73
C GLY A 35 0.58 2.34 -2.65
N PHE A 36 -0.45 2.89 -2.00
CA PHE A 36 -0.68 4.33 -1.90
C PHE A 36 -1.52 4.68 -0.67
N VAL A 37 -1.51 5.96 -0.33
CA VAL A 37 -2.39 6.56 0.69
C VAL A 37 -3.29 7.58 0.01
N LEU A 38 -4.58 7.59 0.36
CA LEU A 38 -5.46 8.72 0.05
C LEU A 38 -5.59 9.60 1.28
N GLU A 39 -5.24 10.87 1.14
CA GLU A 39 -5.31 11.85 2.20
C GLU A 39 -6.27 12.97 1.80
N ALA A 40 -7.12 13.41 2.73
CA ALA A 40 -7.84 14.66 2.57
C ALA A 40 -6.84 15.84 2.54
N PRO A 41 -7.07 16.92 1.77
CA PRO A 41 -6.13 18.04 1.68
C PRO A 41 -5.81 18.72 3.03
N ASP A 42 -6.72 18.61 3.98
CA ASP A 42 -6.62 19.16 5.33
C ASP A 42 -6.04 18.16 6.35
N GLY A 43 -5.66 16.96 5.91
CA GLY A 43 -5.15 15.89 6.77
C GLY A 43 -6.18 15.27 7.71
N SER A 44 -7.47 15.60 7.57
CA SER A 44 -8.53 15.12 8.46
C SER A 44 -8.83 13.62 8.30
N MET A 45 -8.48 13.05 7.15
CA MET A 45 -8.77 11.67 6.79
C MET A 45 -7.62 11.05 6.01
N ILE A 46 -7.23 9.84 6.42
CA ILE A 46 -6.20 9.03 5.79
C ILE A 46 -6.79 7.64 5.53
N LEU A 47 -6.80 7.22 4.27
CA LEU A 47 -7.06 5.85 3.87
C LEU A 47 -5.75 5.21 3.43
N ASP A 48 -5.26 4.25 4.22
CA ASP A 48 -3.99 3.57 3.96
C ASP A 48 -4.24 2.28 3.15
N TYR A 49 -3.74 2.27 1.91
CA TYR A 49 -3.77 1.11 1.01
C TYR A 49 -2.35 0.60 0.72
N ARG A 50 -1.40 0.83 1.62
CA ARG A 50 -0.04 0.34 1.46
C ARG A 50 0.03 -1.17 1.62
N PHE A 51 0.92 -1.78 0.84
CA PHE A 51 1.18 -3.21 0.84
C PHE A 51 1.67 -3.70 2.21
N ASP A 52 2.34 -2.85 2.99
CA ASP A 52 2.88 -3.13 4.31
C ASP A 52 1.86 -3.82 5.24
N GLY A 53 0.64 -3.29 5.33
CA GLY A 53 -0.40 -3.85 6.19
C GLY A 53 -0.99 -5.17 5.66
N LEU A 54 -1.04 -5.34 4.34
CA LEU A 54 -1.51 -6.58 3.71
C LEU A 54 -0.45 -7.68 3.79
N PHE A 55 0.82 -7.30 3.71
CA PHE A 55 1.96 -8.20 3.72
C PHE A 55 2.13 -8.85 5.09
N GLU A 56 2.10 -8.07 6.18
CA GLU A 56 2.31 -8.60 7.52
C GLU A 56 1.31 -9.72 7.85
N LYS A 57 0.02 -9.47 7.61
CA LYS A 57 -1.03 -10.47 7.82
C LYS A 57 -0.83 -11.72 6.98
N SER A 58 -0.49 -11.53 5.70
CA SER A 58 -0.29 -12.64 4.76
C SER A 58 0.95 -13.47 5.13
N TRP A 59 2.02 -12.80 5.57
CA TRP A 59 3.26 -13.43 6.01
C TRP A 59 3.07 -14.25 7.28
N ILE A 60 2.40 -13.69 8.30
CA ILE A 60 2.07 -14.43 9.53
C ILE A 60 1.23 -15.67 9.22
N THR A 61 0.30 -15.56 8.28
CA THR A 61 -0.53 -16.70 7.86
C THR A 61 0.28 -17.76 7.10
N ALA A 62 1.23 -17.34 6.26
CA ALA A 62 2.06 -18.24 5.45
C ALA A 62 3.23 -18.88 6.22
N LEU A 63 3.63 -18.29 7.35
CA LEU A 63 4.80 -18.67 8.16
C LEU A 63 4.86 -20.18 8.49
N PRO A 64 3.78 -20.85 8.94
CA PRO A 64 3.80 -22.28 9.22
C PRO A 64 4.12 -23.12 7.97
N ALA A 65 3.50 -22.79 6.83
CA ALA A 65 3.72 -23.49 5.57
C ALA A 65 5.15 -23.30 5.04
N VAL A 66 5.67 -22.07 5.13
CA VAL A 66 7.06 -21.77 4.76
C VAL A 66 8.04 -22.51 5.67
N THR A 67 7.78 -22.56 6.97
CA THR A 67 8.62 -23.27 7.94
C THR A 67 8.67 -24.77 7.62
N SER A 68 7.51 -25.38 7.35
CA SER A 68 7.42 -26.78 6.94
C SER A 68 8.17 -27.05 5.63
N ALA A 69 8.05 -26.16 4.64
CA ALA A 69 8.73 -26.30 3.35
C ALA A 69 10.27 -26.18 3.46
N LEU A 70 10.77 -25.30 4.33
CA LEU A 70 12.22 -25.05 4.48
C LEU A 70 12.92 -26.05 5.40
N PHE A 71 12.25 -26.50 6.47
CA PHE A 71 12.88 -27.26 7.55
C PHE A 71 12.29 -28.66 7.74
N GLY A 72 11.23 -29.01 7.01
CA GLY A 72 10.46 -30.23 7.22
C GLY A 72 9.35 -30.04 8.27
N GLU A 73 8.47 -31.04 8.39
CA GLU A 73 7.48 -31.09 9.47
C GLU A 73 8.18 -31.45 10.80
N ASN A 74 7.79 -30.81 11.90
CA ASN A 74 8.13 -31.28 13.25
C ASN A 74 7.33 -32.53 13.59
#